data_AF-A0A8H9LLU5-F1
#
_entry.id   AF-A0A8H9LLU5-F1
#
_cell.length_a   1.000
_cell.length_b   1.000
_cell.length_c   1.000
_cell.angle_alpha   90.00
_cell.angle_beta   90.00
_cell.angle_gamma   90.00
#
_symmetry.space_group_name_H-M   'P 1'
#
loop_
_entity.id
_entity.type
_entity.pdbx_description
1 polymer ?
#
loop_
_entity_poly.entity_id
_entity_poly.type
_entity_poly.pdbx_seq_one_letter_code
_entity_poly.pdbx_strand_id
1 'polypeptide(L)' 'MRSSPDLAVIGVRRGDAEQVVAYGGEAVGPARATGSGYVVHGLQALRGESGSLSEDRRVAGLGAEIAVLGLS' A
#
# COMPACT_ATOMS: atom_id res chain seq x y z
N MET A 1 3.74 -17.53 5.24
CA MET A 1 2.60 -16.58 5.06
C MET A 1 3.14 -15.36 4.34
N ARG A 2 2.55 -14.91 3.23
CA ARG A 2 2.95 -13.61 2.62
C ARG A 2 2.31 -12.47 3.41
N SER A 3 3.02 -11.36 3.56
CA SER A 3 2.52 -10.19 4.28
C SER A 3 1.53 -9.42 3.41
N SER A 4 0.59 -8.70 4.00
CA SER A 4 -0.35 -7.83 3.27
C SER A 4 0.31 -6.86 2.27
N PRO A 5 1.45 -6.19 2.56
CA PRO A 5 2.14 -5.37 1.55
C PRO A 5 2.64 -6.17 0.34
N ASP A 6 3.08 -7.42 0.53
CA ASP A 6 3.50 -8.29 -0.58
C ASP A 6 2.32 -8.66 -1.48
N LEU A 7 1.13 -8.87 -0.91
CA LEU A 7 -0.09 -9.15 -1.66
C LEU A 7 -0.59 -7.92 -2.41
N ALA A 8 -0.45 -6.72 -1.84
CA ALA A 8 -0.80 -5.47 -2.50
C ALA A 8 0.09 -5.21 -3.73
N VAL A 9 1.40 -5.49 -3.64
CA VAL A 9 2.35 -5.36 -4.77
C VAL A 9 1.99 -6.34 -5.92
N ILE A 10 1.45 -7.51 -5.61
CA ILE A 10 0.94 -8.44 -6.64
C ILE A 10 -0.26 -7.81 -7.38
N GLY A 11 -1.15 -7.12 -6.65
CA GLY A 11 -2.26 -6.38 -7.24
C GLY A 11 -1.78 -5.32 -8.23
N VAL A 12 -0.75 -4.55 -7.87
CA VAL A 12 -0.13 -3.56 -8.76
C VAL A 12 0.37 -4.21 -10.05
N ARG A 13 1.13 -5.30 -9.93
CA ARG A 13 1.68 -6.02 -11.09
C ARG A 13 0.61 -6.63 -12.00
N ARG A 14 -0.60 -6.86 -11.47
CA ARG A 14 -1.75 -7.39 -12.21
C ARG A 14 -2.66 -6.30 -12.78
N GLY A 15 -2.46 -5.04 -12.42
CA GLY A 15 -3.41 -3.97 -12.75
C GLY A 15 -4.72 -4.07 -11.97
N ASP A 16 -4.73 -4.74 -10.82
CA ASP A 16 -5.94 -5.02 -10.03
C ASP A 16 -6.08 -4.02 -8.88
N ALA A 17 -6.83 -2.95 -9.13
CA ALA A 17 -7.06 -1.88 -8.16
C ALA A 17 -7.78 -2.35 -6.88
N GLU A 18 -8.70 -3.32 -6.99
CA GLU A 18 -9.39 -3.89 -5.82
C GLU A 18 -8.39 -4.60 -4.91
N GLN A 19 -7.51 -5.42 -5.50
CA GLN A 19 -6.49 -6.15 -4.76
C GLN A 19 -5.48 -5.21 -4.08
N VAL A 20 -5.11 -4.11 -4.75
CA VAL A 20 -4.23 -3.07 -4.18
C VAL A 20 -4.88 -2.41 -2.98
N VAL A 21 -6.15 -1.99 -3.09
CA VAL A 21 -6.85 -1.28 -2.02
C VAL A 21 -7.09 -2.21 -0.82
N ALA A 22 -7.55 -3.44 -1.06
CA ALA A 22 -7.84 -4.39 0.01
C ALA A 22 -6.60 -4.71 0.85
N TYR A 23 -5.51 -5.16 0.22
CA TYR A 23 -4.33 -5.58 0.96
C TYR A 23 -3.45 -4.41 1.42
N GLY A 24 -3.46 -3.29 0.68
CA GLY A 24 -2.79 -2.07 1.10
C GLY A 24 -3.45 -1.44 2.33
N GLY A 25 -4.78 -1.38 2.35
CA GLY A 25 -5.55 -0.88 3.50
C GLY A 25 -5.35 -1.72 4.76
N GLU A 26 -5.40 -3.05 4.64
CA GLU A 26 -5.12 -3.98 5.74
C GLU A 26 -3.70 -3.81 6.32
N ALA A 27 -2.74 -3.37 5.51
CA ALA A 27 -1.37 -3.13 5.96
C ALA A 27 -1.17 -1.76 6.64
N VAL A 28 -1.97 -0.74 6.29
CA VAL A 28 -1.86 0.63 6.86
C VAL A 28 -2.19 0.64 8.35
N GLY A 29 -3.23 -0.07 8.78
CA GLY A 29 -3.64 -0.12 10.20
C GLY A 29 -2.51 -0.62 11.12
N PRO A 30 -1.97 -1.83 10.88
CA PRO A 30 -0.81 -2.35 11.61
C PRO A 30 0.44 -1.47 11.50
N ALA A 31 0.70 -0.86 10.34
CA ALA A 31 1.84 0.05 10.17
C ALA A 31 1.74 1.27 11.08
N ARG A 32 0.55 1.88 11.21
CA ARG A 32 0.28 2.99 12.15
C ARG A 32 0.45 2.57 13.61
N ALA A 33 -0.04 1.39 13.97
CA ALA A 33 -0.06 0.94 15.35
C ALA A 33 1.32 0.47 15.85
N THR A 34 2.12 -0.15 14.98
CA THR A 34 3.37 -0.82 15.37
C THR A 34 4.63 -0.07 14.97
N GLY A 35 4.55 0.88 14.03
CA GLY A 35 5.72 1.57 13.49
C GLY A 35 6.73 0.62 12.81
N SER A 36 6.29 -0.57 12.38
CA SER A 36 7.18 -1.56 11.79
C SER A 36 7.80 -1.03 10.49
N GLY A 37 9.09 -0.69 10.54
CA GLY A 37 9.82 -0.13 9.40
C GLY A 37 9.78 -1.01 8.15
N TYR A 38 9.70 -2.33 8.31
CA TYR A 38 9.52 -3.26 7.18
C TYR A 38 8.18 -3.06 6.47
N VAL A 39 7.08 -2.94 7.24
CA VAL A 39 5.74 -2.73 6.68
C VAL A 39 5.63 -1.34 6.05
N VAL A 40 6.18 -0.31 6.70
CA VAL A 40 6.24 1.05 6.16
C VAL A 40 7.02 1.09 4.85
N HIS A 41 8.19 0.44 4.80
CA HIS A 41 8.98 0.37 3.57
C HIS A 41 8.25 -0.36 2.44
N GLY A 42 7.57 -1.47 2.74
CA GLY A 42 6.74 -2.20 1.78
C GLY A 42 5.58 -1.36 1.25
N LEU A 43 4.92 -0.57 2.10
CA LEU A 43 3.85 0.35 1.68
C LEU A 43 4.39 1.49 0.83
N GLN A 44 5.57 2.03 1.15
CA GLN A 44 6.18 3.07 0.31
C GLN A 44 6.57 2.55 -1.07
N ALA A 45 7.07 1.31 -1.16
CA ALA A 45 7.31 0.64 -2.43
C ALA A 45 6.00 0.46 -3.21
N LEU A 46 4.92 0.02 -2.55
CA LEU A 46 3.59 -0.08 -3.17
C LEU A 46 3.15 1.24 -3.82
N ARG A 47 3.29 2.35 -3.09
CA ARG A 47 2.96 3.70 -3.58
C ARG A 47 3.79 4.10 -4.80
N GLY A 48 5.09 3.78 -4.81
CA GLY A 48 5.97 4.06 -5.94
C GLY A 48 5.61 3.26 -7.19
N GLU A 49 5.19 2.00 -7.01
CA GLU A 49 4.91 1.07 -8.11
C GLU A 49 3.50 1.23 -8.69
N SER A 50 2.57 1.91 -8.01
CA SER A 50 1.15 1.98 -8.41
C SER A 50 0.90 2.56 -9.81
N GLY A 51 1.80 3.37 -10.37
CA GLY A 51 1.72 3.83 -11.77
C GLY A 51 0.33 4.37 -12.16
N SER A 52 -0.20 3.90 -13.30
CA SER A 52 -1.54 4.27 -13.81
C SER A 52 -2.70 3.87 -12.89
N LEU A 53 -2.52 2.91 -11.97
CA LEU A 53 -3.57 2.61 -10.99
C LEU A 53 -3.82 3.79 -10.05
N SER A 54 -2.88 4.72 -9.92
CA SER A 54 -3.07 5.96 -9.16
C SER A 54 -4.16 6.87 -9.74
N GLU A 55 -4.64 6.61 -10.96
CA GLU A 55 -5.80 7.30 -11.54
C GLU A 55 -7.13 6.82 -10.90
N ASP A 56 -7.17 5.60 -10.33
CA ASP A 56 -8.27 5.17 -9.48
C ASP A 56 -8.21 5.94 -8.14
N ARG A 57 -9.30 6.63 -7.80
CA ARG A 57 -9.40 7.47 -6.61
C ARG A 57 -9.11 6.73 -5.31
N ARG A 58 -9.43 5.43 -5.24
CA ARG A 58 -9.24 4.60 -4.04
C ARG A 58 -7.77 4.25 -3.86
N VAL A 59 -7.08 3.96 -4.95
CA VAL A 59 -5.62 3.75 -4.96
C VAL A 59 -4.90 5.08 -4.64
N ALA A 60 -5.36 6.20 -5.20
CA ALA A 60 -4.82 7.52 -4.87
C ALA A 60 -5.00 7.88 -3.38
N GLY A 61 -6.19 7.60 -2.82
CA GLY A 61 -6.47 7.79 -1.39
C GLY A 61 -5.56 6.94 -0.51
N LEU A 62 -5.40 5.65 -0.85
CA LEU A 62 -4.46 4.77 -0.17
C LEU A 62 -3.02 5.30 -0.24
N GLY A 63 -2.58 5.77 -1.41
CA GLY A 63 -1.26 6.36 -1.59
C GLY A 63 -1.02 7.62 -0.76
N ALA A 64 -2.07 8.39 -0.46
CA ALA A 64 -2.00 9.52 0.46
C ALA A 64 -1.84 9.06 1.92
N GLU A 65 -2.60 8.04 2.36
CA GLU A 65 -2.46 7.49 3.70
C GLU A 65 -1.07 6.90 3.96
N ILE A 66 -0.50 6.24 2.95
CA ILE A 66 0.85 5.69 2.98
C ILE A 66 1.90 6.82 3.05
N ALA A 67 1.71 7.92 2.34
CA ALA A 67 2.66 9.04 2.39
C ALA A 67 2.80 9.62 3.80
N VAL A 68 1.70 9.70 4.56
CA VAL A 68 1.70 10.18 5.95
C VAL A 68 2.54 9.28 6.86
N LEU A 69 2.54 7.96 6.62
CA LEU A 69 3.35 7.02 7.40
C LEU A 69 4.85 7.26 7.26
N GLY A 70 5.33 7.72 6.09
CA GLY A 70 6.75 8.00 5.87
C GLY A 70 7.24 9.35 6.40
N LEU A 71 6.33 10.17 6.92
CA LEU A 71 6.64 11.46 7.55
C LEU A 71 6.71 11.36 9.09
N SER A 72 6.35 10.20 9.66
CA SER A 72 6.37 9.91 11.09
C SER A 72 7.67 9.22 11.49
#